data_AF-A0A392WBK5-F1
#
_entry.id   AF-A0A392WBK5-F1
#
_cell.length_a   1.000
_cell.length_b   1.000
_cell.length_c   1.000
_cell.angle_alpha   90.00
_cell.angle_beta   90.00
_cell.angle_gamma   90.00
#
_symmetry.space_group_name_H-M   'P 1'
#
loop_
_entity.id
_entity.type
_entity.pdbx_description
1 polymer ?
#
loop_
_entity_poly.entity_id
_entity_poly.type
_entity_poly.pdbx_seq_one_letter_code
_entity_poly.pdbx_strand_id
1 'polypeptide(L)' 'EGDLVLKRILSFQPDSRGKWTPNYEGPYVVKRAFSGGAMTLATMDGDEFPRPVNADAVKKYFV' A
#
# COMPACT_ATOMS: atom_id res chain seq x y z
N GLU A 1 -0.17 -13.75 0.97
CA GLU A 1 0.30 -13.40 -0.40
C GLU A 1 -0.92 -13.47 -1.29
N GLY A 2 -1.15 -12.45 -2.13
CA GLY A 2 -2.36 -12.33 -2.94
C GLY A 2 -3.50 -11.49 -2.33
N ASP A 3 -3.36 -10.99 -1.09
CA ASP A 3 -4.36 -10.09 -0.50
C ASP A 3 -4.33 -8.69 -1.14
N LEU A 4 -5.51 -8.09 -1.32
CA LEU A 4 -5.64 -6.70 -1.73
C LEU A 4 -5.53 -5.77 -0.51
N VAL A 5 -4.72 -4.72 -0.67
CA VAL A 5 -4.46 -3.73 0.37
C VAL A 5 -4.45 -2.32 -0.21
N LEU A 6 -4.86 -1.34 0.60
CA LEU A 6 -4.73 0.08 0.31
C LEU A 6 -3.48 0.62 1.00
N LYS A 7 -2.64 1.38 0.27
CA LYS A 7 -1.45 2.01 0.86
C LYS A 7 -1.84 3.37 1.45
N ARG A 8 -1.48 3.61 2.71
CA ARG A 8 -1.65 4.91 3.35
C ARG A 8 -0.65 5.90 2.77
N ILE A 9 -1.12 7.08 2.43
CA ILE A 9 -0.28 8.23 2.12
C ILE A 9 0.12 8.86 3.44
N LEU A 10 1.42 8.90 3.67
CA LEU A 10 2.00 9.44 4.89
C LEU A 10 2.01 10.96 4.81
N SER A 11 1.80 11.64 5.95
CA SER A 11 1.62 13.11 6.01
C SER A 11 2.81 13.91 5.47
N PHE A 12 4.00 13.31 5.43
CA PHE A 12 5.19 13.92 4.87
C PHE A 12 5.33 13.74 3.35
N GLN A 13 4.52 12.86 2.73
CA GLN A 13 4.50 12.70 1.29
C GLN A 13 3.64 13.82 0.67
N PRO A 14 4.15 14.52 -0.35
CA PRO A 14 3.36 15.53 -1.02
C PRO A 14 2.17 14.87 -1.71
N ASP A 15 0.96 15.20 -1.26
CA ASP A 15 -0.29 14.77 -1.87
C ASP A 15 -0.99 15.96 -2.53
N SER A 16 -1.10 15.94 -3.86
CA SER A 16 -1.73 17.02 -4.64
C SER A 16 -3.26 16.90 -4.71
N ARG A 17 -3.83 15.83 -4.14
CA ARG A 17 -5.27 15.50 -4.27
C ARG A 17 -6.18 16.38 -3.40
N GLY A 18 -5.61 17.12 -2.44
CA GLY A 18 -6.30 18.14 -1.64
C GLY A 18 -6.70 17.69 -0.23
N LYS A 19 -7.21 18.61 0.59
CA LYS A 19 -7.46 18.37 2.03
C LYS A 19 -8.52 17.30 2.33
N TRP A 20 -9.45 17.07 1.41
CA TRP A 20 -10.62 16.20 1.62
C TRP A 20 -10.52 14.85 0.93
N THR A 21 -9.41 14.57 0.24
CA THR A 21 -9.24 13.29 -0.43
C THR A 21 -8.82 12.20 0.57
N PRO A 22 -9.24 10.95 0.34
CA PRO A 22 -8.85 9.83 1.19
C PRO A 22 -7.33 9.72 1.31
N ASN A 23 -6.82 9.53 2.53
CA ASN A 23 -5.38 9.34 2.80
C ASN A 23 -4.85 7.95 2.36
N TYR A 24 -5.57 7.26 1.48
CA TYR A 24 -5.20 5.96 0.96
C TYR A 24 -5.12 6.02 -0.58
N GLU A 25 -4.25 5.18 -1.12
CA GLU A 25 -3.96 5.07 -2.54
C GLU A 25 -4.09 3.61 -2.95
N GLY A 26 -4.79 3.40 -4.08
CA GLY A 26 -4.78 2.19 -4.90
C GLY A 26 -5.20 0.90 -4.21
N PRO A 27 -5.85 -0.04 -4.91
CA PRO A 27 -5.74 -1.44 -4.54
C PRO A 27 -4.39 -1.98 -5.04
N TYR A 28 -3.57 -2.47 -4.11
CA TYR A 28 -2.30 -3.16 -4.36
C TYR A 28 -2.39 -4.61 -3.90
N VAL A 29 -1.60 -5.49 -4.52
CA VAL A 29 -1.52 -6.91 -4.16
C VAL A 29 -0.30 -7.15 -3.27
N VAL A 30 -0.48 -7.88 -2.17
CA VAL A 30 0.64 -8.31 -1.32
C VAL A 30 1.40 -9.45 -2.01
N LYS A 31 2.58 -9.14 -2.56
CA LYS A 31 3.43 -10.13 -3.24
C LYS A 31 4.35 -10.90 -2.30
N ARG A 32 4.78 -10.29 -1.21
CA ARG A 32 5.56 -11.00 -0.17
C ARG A 32 5.38 -10.30 1.17
N ALA A 33 5.19 -11.08 2.24
CA ALA A 33 5.19 -10.56 3.61
C ALA A 33 6.42 -11.09 4.35
N PHE A 34 7.10 -10.22 5.07
CA PHE A 34 8.27 -10.55 5.89
C PHE A 34 7.86 -10.61 7.37
N SER A 35 8.47 -11.50 8.16
CA SER A 35 8.16 -11.69 9.59
C SER A 35 8.46 -10.48 10.51
N GLY A 36 8.93 -9.37 9.95
CA GLY A 36 9.16 -8.09 10.66
C GLY A 36 8.09 -7.02 10.38
N GLY A 37 6.96 -7.37 9.79
CA GLY A 37 5.90 -6.40 9.46
C GLY A 37 6.21 -5.52 8.25
N ALA A 38 7.16 -5.92 7.42
CA ALA A 38 7.37 -5.34 6.10
C ALA A 38 6.71 -6.24 5.04
N MET A 39 6.29 -5.66 3.92
CA MET A 39 5.75 -6.40 2.79
C MET A 39 6.10 -5.75 1.46
N THR A 40 6.33 -6.56 0.43
CA THR A 40 6.45 -6.09 -0.95
C THR A 40 5.05 -6.04 -1.55
N LEU A 41 4.67 -4.86 -2.04
CA LEU A 41 3.43 -4.65 -2.78
C LEU A 41 3.69 -4.72 -4.27
N ALA A 42 2.68 -5.13 -5.03
CA ALA A 42 2.65 -5.03 -6.48
C ALA A 42 1.37 -4.33 -6.94
N THR A 43 1.43 -3.68 -8.11
CA THR A 43 0.25 -3.22 -8.83
C THR A 43 -0.59 -4.43 -9.28
N MET A 44 -1.84 -4.17 -9.67
CA MET A 44 -2.70 -5.21 -10.26
C MET A 44 -2.13 -5.79 -11.57
N ASP A 45 -1.26 -5.04 -12.25
CA ASP A 45 -0.53 -5.47 -13.46
C ASP A 45 0.71 -6.32 -13.14
N GLY A 46 1.10 -6.41 -11.87
CA GLY A 46 2.24 -7.20 -11.41
C GLY A 46 3.55 -6.42 -11.25
N ASP A 47 3.54 -5.11 -11.46
CA ASP A 47 4.71 -4.25 -11.20
C ASP A 47 4.99 -4.16 -9.71
N GLU A 48 6.19 -4.57 -9.31
CA GLU A 48 6.60 -4.56 -7.92
C GLU A 48 7.05 -3.19 -7.47
N PHE A 49 6.70 -2.83 -6.23
CA PHE A 49 7.27 -1.66 -5.61
C PHE A 49 8.76 -1.87 -5.35
N PRO A 50 9.62 -0.89 -5.71
CA PRO A 50 11.07 -1.00 -5.52
C PRO A 50 11.46 -0.99 -4.03
N ARG A 51 10.55 -0.62 -3.13
CA ARG A 51 10.78 -0.57 -1.68
C ARG A 51 9.67 -1.34 -0.95
N PRO A 52 10.01 -2.13 0.06
CA PRO A 52 9.01 -2.76 0.91
C PRO A 52 8.24 -1.68 1.71
N VAL A 53 6.97 -1.95 1.96
CA VAL A 53 6.04 -1.10 2.70
C VAL A 53 5.79 -1.72 4.08
N ASN A 54 5.63 -0.88 5.10
CA ASN A 54 5.30 -1.35 6.44
C ASN A 54 3.81 -1.79 6.52
N ALA A 55 3.53 -2.85 7.26
CA ALA A 55 2.19 -3.38 7.48
C ALA A 55 1.23 -2.38 8.15
N ASP A 56 1.73 -1.50 9.02
CA ASP A 56 0.94 -0.42 9.63
C ASP A 56 0.53 0.66 8.61
N ALA A 57 1.33 0.81 7.55
CA ALA A 57 1.09 1.77 6.48
C ALA A 57 0.16 1.22 5.38
N VAL A 58 -0.44 0.04 5.57
CA VAL A 58 -1.43 -0.53 4.66
C VAL A 58 -2.71 -0.90 5.40
N LYS A 59 -3.82 -0.93 4.68
CA LYS A 59 -5.11 -1.41 5.20
C LYS A 59 -5.66 -2.48 4.28
N LYS A 60 -6.12 -3.60 4.84
CA LYS A 60 -6.74 -4.67 4.03
C LYS A 60 -7.96 -4.12 3.30
N TYR A 61 -8.03 -4.36 1.99
CA TYR A 61 -9.18 -4.02 1.18
C TYR A 61 -10.24 -5.11 1.38
N PHE A 62 -11.39 -4.74 1.92
CA PHE A 62 -12.53 -5.65 2.09
C PHE A 62 -13.37 -5.57 0.82
N VAL A 63 -13.53 -6.72 0.15
CA VAL A 63 -14.61 -6.97 -0.82
C VAL A 63 -15.82 -7.49 -0.07
#